data_AF-A0A536JGS3-F1
#
_entry.id   AF-A0A536JGS3-F1
#
_cell.length_a   1.000
_cell.length_b   1.000
_cell.length_c   1.000
_cell.angle_alpha   90.00
_cell.angle_beta   90.00
_cell.angle_gamma   90.00
#
_symmetry.space_group_name_H-M   'P 1'
#
loop_
_entity.id
_entity.type
_entity.pdbx_description
1 polymer ?
#
loop_
_entity_poly.entity_id
_entity_poly.type
_entity_poly.pdbx_seq_one_letter_code
_entity_poly.pdbx_strand_id
1 'polypeptide(L)'
;MDQADVDLRNLTYGHLRKVGRAPTAVEVARASGSSVDDVRAGWRRLHNTHALVLNQETAELRMLNPFSAAPSSYRVQAEGRWWFGNCAWDAFGILGALHADGRLEAS
;
A
#
# COMPACT_ATOMS: atom_id res chain seq x y z
N MET A 1 6.32 -16.05 -6.58
CA MET A 1 4.98 -15.45 -6.44
C MET A 1 4.13 -16.02 -7.57
N ASP A 2 2.96 -16.55 -7.26
CA ASP A 2 2.03 -17.07 -8.28
C ASP A 2 1.12 -15.95 -8.81
N GLN A 3 0.26 -16.27 -9.78
CA GLN A 3 -0.67 -15.29 -10.36
C GLN A 3 -1.68 -14.77 -9.33
N ALA A 4 -2.16 -15.62 -8.42
CA ALA A 4 -3.13 -15.24 -7.41
C ALA A 4 -2.56 -14.19 -6.43
N ASP A 5 -1.30 -14.35 -6.05
CA ASP A 5 -0.57 -13.37 -5.23
C ASP A 5 -0.38 -12.04 -5.98
N VAL A 6 -0.06 -12.08 -7.28
CA VAL A 6 0.04 -10.87 -8.12
C VAL A 6 -1.29 -10.13 -8.19
N ASP A 7 -2.40 -10.87 -8.38
CA ASP A 7 -3.74 -10.30 -8.46
C ASP A 7 -4.17 -9.69 -7.12
N LEU A 8 -3.90 -10.38 -6.00
CA LEU A 8 -4.16 -9.88 -4.66
C LEU A 8 -3.35 -8.60 -4.36
N ARG A 9 -2.07 -8.58 -4.75
CA ARG A 9 -1.23 -7.38 -4.64
C ARG A 9 -1.86 -6.24 -5.43
N ASN A 10 -2.16 -6.44 -6.71
CA ASN A 10 -2.70 -5.39 -7.57
C ASN A 10 -4.04 -4.86 -7.06
N LEU A 11 -4.92 -5.74 -6.56
CA LEU A 11 -6.17 -5.35 -5.92
C LEU A 11 -5.94 -4.47 -4.68
N THR A 12 -4.98 -4.87 -3.84
CA THR A 12 -4.62 -4.13 -2.61
C THR A 12 -4.10 -2.72 -2.95
N TYR A 13 -3.18 -2.60 -3.93
CA TYR A 13 -2.67 -1.30 -4.39
C TYR A 13 -3.75 -0.45 -5.06
N GLY A 14 -4.61 -1.07 -5.87
CA GLY A 14 -5.74 -0.39 -6.50
C GLY A 14 -6.70 0.20 -5.47
N HIS A 15 -6.95 -0.52 -4.37
CA HIS A 15 -7.77 -0.01 -3.27
C HIS A 15 -7.10 1.16 -2.55
N LEU A 16 -5.78 1.08 -2.29
CA LEU A 16 -5.04 2.21 -1.72
C LEU A 16 -5.16 3.45 -2.59
N ARG A 17 -4.99 3.32 -3.91
CA ARG A 17 -5.11 4.46 -4.83
C ARG A 17 -6.53 5.04 -4.83
N LYS A 18 -7.54 4.17 -4.85
CA LYS A 18 -8.95 4.59 -4.86
C LYS A 18 -9.33 5.35 -3.58
N VAL A 19 -9.00 4.81 -2.41
CA VAL A 19 -9.45 5.34 -1.11
C VAL A 19 -8.49 6.38 -0.53
N GLY A 20 -7.21 6.35 -0.91
CA GLY A 20 -6.18 7.26 -0.40
C GLY A 20 -5.53 6.83 0.91
N ARG A 21 -5.71 5.56 1.31
CA ARG A 21 -5.12 4.96 2.52
C ARG A 21 -4.95 3.47 2.35
N ALA A 22 -4.10 2.84 3.16
CA ALA A 22 -3.95 1.39 3.13
C ALA A 22 -5.29 0.69 3.47
N PRO A 23 -5.77 -0.25 2.63
CA PRO A 23 -7.01 -0.95 2.89
C PRO A 23 -6.87 -1.93 4.07
N THR A 24 -8.00 -2.27 4.69
CA THR A 24 -8.09 -3.37 5.65
C THR A 24 -8.25 -4.70 4.93
N ALA A 25 -7.89 -5.81 5.60
CA ALA A 25 -8.11 -7.15 5.04
C ALA A 25 -9.59 -7.41 4.74
N VAL A 26 -10.51 -6.83 5.53
CA VAL A 26 -11.97 -6.92 5.32
C VAL A 26 -12.40 -6.24 4.01
N GLU A 27 -11.89 -5.05 3.72
CA GLU A 27 -12.21 -4.34 2.48
C GLU A 27 -11.70 -5.11 1.25
N VAL A 28 -10.50 -5.68 1.32
CA VAL A 28 -9.94 -6.48 0.22
C VAL A 28 -10.69 -7.80 0.05
N ALA A 29 -11.01 -8.50 1.14
CA ALA A 29 -11.77 -9.75 1.11
C ALA A 29 -13.15 -9.56 0.48
N ARG A 30 -13.85 -8.47 0.86
CA ARG A 30 -15.13 -8.10 0.23
C ARG A 30 -14.98 -7.82 -1.26
N ALA A 31 -13.90 -7.16 -1.67
CA ALA A 31 -13.67 -6.80 -3.07
C ALA A 31 -13.26 -8.01 -3.93
N SER A 32 -12.55 -8.99 -3.37
CA SER A 32 -12.11 -10.20 -4.07
C SER A 32 -13.10 -11.36 -4.01
N GLY A 33 -14.11 -11.29 -3.13
CA GLY A 33 -14.99 -12.42 -2.83
C GLY A 33 -14.30 -13.56 -2.05
N SER A 34 -13.18 -13.26 -1.40
CA SER A 34 -12.40 -14.23 -0.61
C SER A 34 -12.70 -14.08 0.89
N SER A 35 -12.21 -15.01 1.71
CA SER A 35 -12.25 -14.83 3.17
C SER A 35 -11.18 -13.84 3.63
N VAL A 36 -11.36 -13.26 4.83
CA VAL A 36 -10.35 -12.41 5.47
C VAL A 36 -9.07 -13.19 5.74
N ASP A 37 -9.19 -14.48 6.06
CA ASP A 37 -8.04 -15.35 6.35
C ASP A 37 -7.23 -15.66 5.10
N ASP A 38 -7.89 -15.86 3.95
CA ASP A 38 -7.22 -16.02 2.65
C ASP A 38 -6.42 -14.77 2.28
N VAL A 39 -7.02 -13.58 2.46
CA VAL A 39 -6.34 -12.30 2.21
C VAL A 39 -5.13 -12.15 3.12
N ARG A 40 -5.27 -12.42 4.42
CA ARG A 40 -4.14 -12.35 5.37
C ARG A 40 -3.05 -13.37 5.04
N ALA A 41 -3.42 -14.58 4.61
CA ALA A 41 -2.46 -15.58 4.18
C ALA A 41 -1.70 -15.14 2.92
N GLY A 42 -2.40 -14.59 1.94
CA GLY A 42 -1.78 -14.01 0.74
C GLY A 42 -0.89 -12.82 1.07
N TRP A 43 -1.33 -11.89 1.92
CA TRP A 43 -0.51 -10.79 2.39
C TRP A 43 0.75 -11.26 3.13
N ARG A 44 0.70 -12.34 3.92
CA ARG A 44 1.90 -12.93 4.53
C ARG A 44 2.86 -13.48 3.47
N ARG A 45 2.38 -14.15 2.43
CA ARG A 45 3.23 -14.60 1.30
C ARG A 45 3.87 -13.41 0.59
N LEU A 46 3.07 -12.39 0.29
CA LEU A 46 3.55 -11.15 -0.35
C LEU A 46 4.59 -10.44 0.52
N HIS A 47 4.39 -10.39 1.83
CA HIS A 47 5.35 -9.86 2.80
C HIS A 47 6.68 -10.61 2.77
N ASN A 48 6.65 -11.94 2.79
CA ASN A 48 7.86 -12.77 2.73
C ASN A 48 8.64 -12.59 1.43
N THR A 49 7.96 -12.16 0.36
CA THR A 49 8.58 -11.82 -0.94
C THR A 49 8.87 -10.32 -1.12
N HIS A 50 8.72 -9.52 -0.05
CA HIS A 50 8.96 -8.06 -0.03
C HIS A 50 8.10 -7.25 -1.02
N ALA A 51 6.91 -7.74 -1.36
CA ALA A 51 5.98 -7.06 -2.27
C ALA A 51 5.07 -6.04 -1.55
N LEU A 52 4.93 -6.18 -0.23
CA LEU A 52 4.31 -5.26 0.71
C LEU A 52 4.91 -5.52 2.10
N VAL A 53 4.68 -4.64 3.06
CA VAL A 53 5.15 -4.82 4.44
C VAL A 53 3.97 -4.85 5.40
N LEU A 54 3.91 -5.90 6.20
CA LEU A 54 2.98 -6.00 7.32
C LEU A 54 3.63 -5.49 8.60
N ASN A 55 2.82 -4.90 9.46
CA ASN A 55 3.20 -4.65 10.84
C ASN A 55 3.33 -6.00 11.57
N GLN A 56 4.42 -6.20 12.30
CA GLN A 56 4.73 -7.47 12.95
C GLN A 56 3.76 -7.82 14.09
N GLU A 57 3.20 -6.82 14.76
CA GLU A 57 2.30 -7.00 15.90
C GLU A 57 0.85 -7.12 15.47
N THR A 58 0.41 -6.27 14.54
CA THR A 58 -1.01 -6.19 14.15
C THR A 58 -1.35 -6.99 12.91
N ALA A 59 -0.36 -7.40 12.12
CA ALA A 59 -0.52 -8.00 10.79
C ALA A 59 -1.31 -7.14 9.79
N GLU A 60 -1.50 -5.84 10.09
CA GLU A 60 -2.06 -4.85 9.17
C GLU A 60 -0.98 -4.31 8.24
N LEU A 61 -1.38 -3.72 7.12
CA LEU A 61 -0.46 -3.12 6.15
C LEU A 61 0.30 -1.95 6.79
N ARG A 62 1.64 -2.05 6.82
CA ARG A 62 2.53 -0.95 7.21
C ARG A 62 3.02 -0.16 6.00
N MET A 63 3.26 -0.85 4.89
CA MET A 63 3.83 -0.27 3.68
C MET A 63 3.32 -1.00 2.42
N LEU A 64 2.98 -0.21 1.42
CA LEU A 64 2.64 -0.61 0.07
C LEU A 64 3.53 0.20 -0.87
N ASN A 65 4.80 -0.20 -1.01
CA ASN A 65 5.85 0.58 -1.69
C ASN A 65 5.35 1.20 -3.01
N PRO A 66 5.42 2.53 -3.16
CA PRO A 66 6.17 3.49 -2.32
C PRO A 66 5.38 4.12 -1.15
N PHE A 67 4.13 3.73 -0.93
CA PHE A 67 3.24 4.33 0.06
C PHE A 67 3.46 3.79 1.47
N SER A 68 3.58 4.69 2.44
CA SER A 68 3.51 4.41 3.88
C SER A 68 2.04 4.42 4.33
N ALA A 69 1.64 3.40 5.08
CA ALA A 69 0.32 3.36 5.72
C ALA A 69 0.26 4.22 6.99
N ALA A 70 1.41 4.61 7.53
CA ALA A 70 1.52 5.47 8.71
C ALA A 70 2.07 6.85 8.35
N PRO A 71 1.76 7.90 9.12
CA PRO A 71 2.39 9.21 8.97
C PRO A 71 3.91 9.13 9.03
N SER A 72 4.58 10.00 8.26
CA SER A 72 6.03 10.16 8.24
C SER A 72 6.38 11.61 7.94
N SER A 73 7.66 11.97 8.11
CA SER A 73 8.18 13.27 7.67
C SER A 73 8.13 13.48 6.16
N TYR A 74 7.90 12.43 5.35
CA TYR A 74 7.96 12.48 3.89
C TYR A 74 6.55 12.53 3.31
N ARG A 75 6.03 13.73 3.11
CA ARG A 75 4.65 13.97 2.67
C ARG A 75 4.61 14.34 1.20
N VAL A 76 3.62 13.83 0.47
CA VAL A 76 3.43 14.11 -0.96
C VAL A 76 2.01 14.58 -1.20
N GLN A 77 1.83 15.79 -1.72
CA GLN A 77 0.54 16.29 -2.20
C GLN A 77 0.44 16.01 -3.70
N ALA A 78 -0.47 15.13 -4.10
CA ALA A 78 -0.73 14.76 -5.49
C ALA A 78 -2.17 14.27 -5.67
N GLU A 79 -2.76 14.44 -6.85
CA GLU A 79 -4.16 14.08 -7.15
C GLU A 79 -5.17 14.60 -6.09
N GLY A 80 -4.94 15.81 -5.57
CA GLY A 80 -5.83 16.45 -4.59
C GLY A 80 -5.78 15.88 -3.17
N ARG A 81 -4.81 15.01 -2.84
CA ARG A 81 -4.67 14.44 -1.49
C ARG A 81 -3.22 14.33 -1.02
N TRP A 82 -3.08 14.14 0.29
CA TRP A 82 -1.80 13.87 0.93
C TRP A 82 -1.53 12.37 1.00
N TRP A 83 -0.29 12.02 0.69
CA TRP A 83 0.28 10.69 0.83
C TRP A 83 1.53 10.75 1.72
N PHE A 84 1.96 9.60 2.23
CA PHE A 84 3.19 9.47 3.00
C PHE A 84 4.12 8.47 2.32
N GLY A 85 5.40 8.80 2.18
CA GLY A 85 6.47 7.85 1.85
C GLY A 85 7.21 7.41 3.11
N ASN A 86 7.93 6.29 3.09
CA ASN A 86 8.71 5.86 4.27
C ASN A 86 10.09 6.55 4.31
N CYS A 87 10.55 7.04 3.16
CA CYS A 87 11.77 7.80 3.02
C CYS A 87 11.64 8.83 1.88
N ALA A 88 12.70 9.62 1.65
CA ALA A 88 12.74 10.59 0.56
C ALA A 88 12.57 9.93 -0.82
N TRP A 89 13.17 8.77 -1.07
CA TRP A 89 13.02 8.06 -2.35
C TRP A 89 11.61 7.57 -2.59
N ASP A 90 10.96 7.03 -1.56
CA ASP A 90 9.55 6.65 -1.64
C ASP A 90 8.67 7.83 -2.01
N ALA A 91 8.93 9.02 -1.45
CA ALA A 91 8.15 10.20 -1.76
C ALA A 91 8.25 10.60 -3.26
N PHE A 92 9.44 10.47 -3.88
CA PHE A 92 9.55 10.59 -5.35
C PHE A 92 8.84 9.44 -6.07
N GLY A 93 8.98 8.22 -5.56
CA GLY A 93 8.31 7.03 -6.09
C GLY A 93 6.79 7.18 -6.13
N ILE A 94 6.18 7.84 -5.15
CA ILE A 94 4.73 8.09 -5.09
C ILE A 94 4.28 8.91 -6.31
N LEU A 95 4.99 9.98 -6.66
CA LEU A 95 4.67 10.78 -7.85
C LEU A 95 4.75 9.92 -9.13
N GLY A 96 5.79 9.09 -9.23
CA GLY A 96 5.94 8.14 -10.32
C GLY A 96 4.81 7.11 -10.39
N ALA A 97 4.41 6.53 -9.25
CA ALA A 97 3.36 5.52 -9.17
C ALA A 97 1.96 6.08 -9.45
N LEU A 98 1.72 7.35 -9.12
CA LEU A 98 0.47 8.03 -9.42
C LEU A 98 0.42 8.59 -10.85
N HIS A 99 1.55 8.59 -11.57
CA HIS A 99 1.70 9.28 -12.86
C HIS A 99 1.22 10.73 -12.80
N ALA A 100 1.60 11.44 -11.75
CA ALA A 100 1.13 12.79 -11.46
C ALA A 100 2.26 13.69 -10.97
N ASP A 101 2.16 14.96 -11.34
CA ASP A 101 2.94 16.01 -10.70
C ASP A 101 2.42 16.27 -9.28
N GLY A 102 3.29 16.80 -8.41
CA GLY A 102 2.91 17.09 -7.05
C GLY A 102 3.99 17.82 -6.26
N ARG A 103 3.73 18.00 -4.97
CA ARG A 103 4.64 18.67 -4.04
C ARG A 103 5.09 17.71 -2.95
N LEU A 104 6.40 17.57 -2.78
CA LEU A 104 7.02 16.80 -1.72
C LEU A 104 7.44 17.76 -0.59
N GLU A 105 7.10 17.41 0.65
CA GLU A 105 7.59 18.06 1.87
C GLU A 105 8.36 17.03 2.71
N ALA A 106 9.53 17.43 3.22
CA ALA A 106 10.39 16.64 4.09
C ALA A 106 10.94 17.51 5.23
N SER A 107 11.04 16.94 6.44
CA SER A 107 11.54 17.62 7.66
C SER A 107 12.33 16.69 8.55
#